data_AF-A0A8T5A665-F1
#
_entry.id   AF-A0A8T5A665-F1
#
_cell.length_a   1.000
_cell.length_b   1.000
_cell.length_c   1.000
_cell.angle_alpha   90.00
_cell.angle_beta   90.00
_cell.angle_gamma   90.00
#
_symmetry.space_group_name_H-M   'P 1'
#
loop_
_entity.id
_entity.type
_entity.pdbx_description
1 polymer ?
#
loop_
_entity_poly.entity_id
_entity_poly.type
_entity_poly.pdbx_seq_one_letter_code
_entity_poly.pdbx_strand_id
1 'polypeptide(L)'
;GVSMGPESSAMLTYRVIFASTRGTLMELGIGPIVTAGLIIQLLAGARMIEVDFSNPEDRALFTAASKVFSLAMIMLQSAIYIISGAFGTVTFGISILIFLQLLASGIIIMLLDELLQKGWGIGSGISLFIVAGIAQRIWWDSLSFIPVGDGKRLGAIFAFFESIILGEPIWNWFHRSGGFPDMIGLLTTITVFAVVIYVEGMRVELPVSHSTFRGYRGKMPIKLLYVSNIPVIFAYALFANIQLGSQLIWQRWNRDNSNFWLGLLGTYNRSERGPIPTGGLVYYVTSPGGIEAISTDPLRVIVYILIVVSVCILFSKLWIEVGGMGPEKVAEQLIQSGMQVPGFRRSKGPIESLLRRYIPTITILGGLIVGLISSVSELFGVFGSGMGALLCVSILYQFYQVIIQEQIEDIYPFLRGALR
;
A
#
# COMPACT_ATOMS: atom_id res chain seq x y z
N GLY A 1 4.57 12.18 -27.13
CA GLY A 1 4.81 11.29 -28.28
C GLY A 1 4.62 9.83 -27.91
N VAL A 2 3.51 9.47 -27.27
CA VAL A 2 3.17 8.09 -26.89
C VAL A 2 1.82 7.79 -27.51
N SER A 3 1.72 6.73 -28.30
CA SER A 3 0.43 6.20 -28.74
C SER A 3 -0.14 5.36 -27.59
N MET A 4 -1.24 5.83 -27.01
CA MET A 4 -1.91 5.15 -25.89
C MET A 4 -2.76 4.01 -26.43
N GLY A 5 -2.29 2.76 -26.31
CA GLY A 5 -3.12 1.57 -26.50
C GLY A 5 -3.98 1.28 -25.26
N PRO A 6 -5.04 0.45 -25.37
CA PRO A 6 -5.94 0.15 -24.25
C PRO A 6 -5.20 -0.43 -23.04
N GLU A 7 -5.68 -0.12 -21.84
CA GLU A 7 -5.01 -0.44 -20.57
C GLU A 7 -5.55 -1.71 -19.92
N SER A 8 -4.65 -2.58 -19.42
CA SER A 8 -5.03 -3.82 -18.73
C SER A 8 -5.44 -3.54 -17.30
N SER A 9 -6.56 -4.15 -16.87
CA SER A 9 -7.10 -4.07 -15.51
C SER A 9 -6.07 -4.39 -14.41
N ALA A 10 -5.15 -5.33 -14.67
CA ALA A 10 -4.10 -5.71 -13.72
C ALA A 10 -3.06 -4.60 -13.45
N MET A 11 -2.86 -3.65 -14.38
CA MET A 11 -2.00 -2.49 -14.13
C MET A 11 -2.71 -1.43 -13.29
N LEU A 12 -4.05 -1.38 -13.31
CA LEU A 12 -4.83 -0.39 -12.57
C LEU A 12 -4.65 -0.55 -11.05
N THR A 13 -4.64 -1.78 -10.52
CA THR A 13 -4.44 -2.03 -9.08
C THR A 13 -3.09 -1.49 -8.58
N TYR A 14 -2.00 -1.67 -9.32
CA TYR A 14 -0.68 -1.20 -8.86
C TYR A 14 -0.47 0.30 -9.03
N ARG A 15 -1.07 0.88 -10.06
CA ARG A 15 -1.05 2.33 -10.28
C ARG A 15 -1.65 3.09 -9.10
N VAL A 16 -2.69 2.55 -8.46
CA VAL A 16 -3.26 3.13 -7.24
C VAL A 16 -2.23 3.17 -6.12
N ILE A 17 -1.52 2.07 -5.87
CA ILE A 17 -0.55 1.98 -4.75
C ILE A 17 0.63 2.92 -4.99
N PHE A 18 1.12 2.96 -6.23
CA PHE A 18 2.26 3.81 -6.57
C PHE A 18 1.86 5.25 -6.87
N ALA A 19 0.60 5.62 -6.69
CA ALA A 19 0.06 6.93 -7.08
C ALA A 19 0.53 7.33 -8.49
N SER A 20 0.48 6.37 -9.43
CA SER A 20 1.06 6.51 -10.75
C SER A 20 -0.02 6.61 -11.83
N THR A 21 0.17 7.53 -12.77
CA THR A 21 -0.81 7.81 -13.83
C THR A 21 -0.19 7.56 -15.20
N ARG A 22 -0.85 6.71 -16.00
CA ARG A 22 -0.36 6.33 -17.32
C ARG A 22 -0.30 7.52 -18.27
N GLY A 23 0.78 7.60 -19.05
CA GLY A 23 0.98 8.65 -20.06
C GLY A 23 1.35 10.01 -19.48
N THR A 24 1.72 10.07 -18.19
CA THR A 24 2.10 11.30 -17.50
C THR A 24 3.54 11.23 -16.99
N LEU A 25 4.07 12.36 -16.51
CA LEU A 25 5.36 12.37 -15.82
C LEU A 25 5.36 11.52 -14.53
N MET A 26 4.18 11.23 -13.96
CA MET A 26 4.02 10.36 -12.80
C MET A 26 3.87 8.88 -13.16
N GLU A 27 4.35 8.41 -14.30
CA GLU A 27 4.23 7.00 -14.72
C GLU A 27 4.82 6.01 -13.70
N LEU A 28 5.98 6.34 -13.14
CA LEU A 28 6.65 5.53 -12.12
C LEU A 28 6.04 5.75 -10.72
N GLY A 29 5.44 6.93 -10.51
CA GLY A 29 4.93 7.37 -9.22
C GLY A 29 5.97 7.23 -8.10
N ILE A 30 5.54 6.75 -6.94
CA ILE A 30 6.41 6.47 -5.79
C ILE A 30 7.05 5.07 -5.83
N GLY A 31 6.77 4.26 -6.86
CA GLY A 31 7.19 2.86 -6.95
C GLY A 31 8.70 2.62 -6.76
N PRO A 32 9.58 3.36 -7.43
CA PRO A 32 11.03 3.23 -7.24
C PRO A 32 11.48 3.50 -5.79
N ILE A 33 10.89 4.51 -5.15
CA ILE A 33 11.25 4.97 -3.80
C ILE A 33 10.82 3.91 -2.77
N VAL A 34 9.58 3.42 -2.88
CA VAL A 34 9.07 2.36 -1.99
C VAL A 34 9.83 1.06 -2.19
N THR A 35 10.17 0.70 -3.43
CA THR A 35 10.95 -0.52 -3.72
C THR A 35 12.36 -0.44 -3.16
N ALA A 36 12.99 0.73 -3.26
CA ALA A 36 14.30 0.96 -2.67
C ALA A 36 14.27 0.87 -1.13
N GLY A 37 13.27 1.49 -0.51
CA GLY A 37 13.03 1.40 0.94
C GLY A 37 12.79 -0.04 1.39
N LEU A 38 11.95 -0.80 0.67
CA LEU A 38 11.68 -2.22 0.91
C LEU A 38 12.97 -3.04 0.95
N ILE A 39 13.83 -2.90 -0.07
CA ILE A 39 15.05 -3.70 -0.19
C ILE A 39 15.99 -3.44 0.98
N ILE A 40 16.23 -2.16 1.30
CA ILE A 40 17.14 -1.80 2.39
C ILE A 40 16.58 -2.21 3.75
N GLN A 41 15.27 -2.06 3.97
CA GLN A 41 14.62 -2.49 5.21
C GLN A 41 14.60 -4.00 5.36
N LEU A 42 14.42 -4.76 4.27
CA LEU A 42 14.55 -6.22 4.30
C LEU A 42 15.98 -6.66 4.62
N LEU A 43 17.00 -5.99 4.06
CA LEU A 43 18.41 -6.28 4.36
C LEU A 43 18.76 -5.98 5.83
N ALA A 44 18.27 -4.86 6.36
CA ALA A 44 18.43 -4.53 7.78
C ALA A 44 17.67 -5.52 8.68
N GLY A 45 16.45 -5.91 8.27
CA GLY A 45 15.63 -6.88 8.98
C GLY A 45 16.21 -8.27 9.05
N ALA A 46 16.76 -8.75 7.95
CA ALA A 46 17.49 -10.02 7.88
C ALA A 46 18.82 -10.00 8.65
N ARG A 47 19.17 -8.88 9.30
CA ARG A 47 20.47 -8.63 9.95
C ARG A 47 21.65 -8.90 9.01
N MET A 48 21.45 -8.76 7.70
CA MET A 48 22.53 -8.78 6.72
C MET A 48 23.33 -7.47 6.77
N ILE A 49 22.66 -6.37 7.15
CA ILE A 49 23.26 -5.07 7.42
C ILE A 49 22.88 -4.69 8.85
N GLU A 50 23.86 -4.63 9.74
CA GLU A 50 23.65 -4.12 11.10
C GLU A 50 23.63 -2.59 11.08
N VAL A 51 22.50 -2.01 11.49
CA VAL A 51 22.30 -0.56 11.55
C VAL A 51 21.83 -0.21 12.94
N ASP A 52 22.61 0.59 13.67
CA ASP A 52 22.16 1.08 14.96
C ASP A 52 21.39 2.39 14.78
N PHE A 53 20.07 2.30 14.82
CA PHE A 53 19.21 3.48 14.86
C PHE A 53 19.36 4.29 16.15
N SER A 54 20.28 4.02 17.06
CA SER A 54 20.61 4.92 18.18
C SER A 54 21.71 5.91 17.79
N ASN A 55 22.59 5.52 16.86
CA ASN A 55 23.69 6.35 16.39
C ASN A 55 23.23 7.33 15.29
N PRO A 56 23.43 8.65 15.44
CA PRO A 56 23.09 9.62 14.40
C PRO A 56 23.84 9.40 13.07
N GLU A 57 25.08 8.89 13.10
CA GLU A 57 25.86 8.63 11.88
C GLU A 57 25.25 7.48 11.07
N ASP A 58 24.90 6.37 11.73
CA ASP A 58 24.25 5.21 11.09
C ASP A 58 22.89 5.58 10.50
N ARG A 59 22.10 6.41 11.20
CA ARG A 59 20.83 6.94 10.67
C ARG A 59 21.04 7.76 9.40
N ALA A 60 22.08 8.61 9.38
CA ALA A 60 22.40 9.43 8.22
C ALA A 60 22.87 8.57 7.04
N LEU A 61 23.72 7.57 7.29
CA LEU A 61 24.17 6.59 6.29
C LEU A 61 23.01 5.77 5.72
N PHE A 62 22.11 5.28 6.56
CA PHE A 62 20.92 4.53 6.15
C PHE A 62 20.01 5.38 5.23
N THR A 63 19.82 6.65 5.59
CA THR A 63 19.03 7.60 4.80
C THR A 63 19.71 7.90 3.46
N ALA A 64 21.03 8.15 3.47
CA ALA A 64 21.81 8.39 2.25
C ALA A 64 21.82 7.16 1.33
N ALA A 65 22.00 5.97 1.87
CA ALA A 65 21.94 4.71 1.13
C ALA A 65 20.55 4.51 0.49
N SER A 66 19.48 4.79 1.25
CA SER A 66 18.10 4.74 0.74
C SER A 66 17.87 5.68 -0.43
N LYS A 67 18.46 6.88 -0.39
CA LYS A 67 18.39 7.85 -1.48
C LYS A 67 19.16 7.39 -2.73
N VAL A 68 20.40 6.94 -2.56
CA VAL A 68 21.22 6.45 -3.67
C VAL A 68 20.57 5.24 -4.33
N PHE A 69 20.02 4.34 -3.52
CA PHE A 69 19.33 3.16 -4.02
C PHE A 69 17.99 3.53 -4.68
N SER A 70 17.26 4.52 -4.16
CA SER A 70 16.07 5.08 -4.83
C SER A 70 16.41 5.64 -6.20
N LEU A 71 17.51 6.40 -6.33
CA LEU A 71 17.98 6.91 -7.61
C LEU A 71 18.34 5.77 -8.58
N ALA A 72 19.03 4.74 -8.11
CA ALA A 72 19.33 3.54 -8.89
C ALA A 72 18.05 2.84 -9.37
N MET A 73 17.05 2.71 -8.50
CA MET A 73 15.75 2.12 -8.83
C MET A 73 14.96 2.97 -9.82
N ILE A 74 15.02 4.31 -9.74
CA ILE A 74 14.38 5.21 -10.73
C ILE A 74 14.98 4.95 -12.11
N MET A 75 16.31 4.91 -12.21
CA MET A 75 17.00 4.62 -13.48
C MET A 75 16.64 3.24 -14.02
N LEU A 76 16.70 2.22 -13.16
CA LEU A 76 16.42 0.84 -13.54
C LEU A 76 14.95 0.66 -13.99
N GLN A 77 13.99 1.12 -13.20
CA GLN A 77 12.57 0.98 -13.54
C GLN A 77 12.20 1.80 -14.77
N SER A 78 12.73 3.02 -14.94
CA SER A 78 12.50 3.82 -16.15
C SER A 78 12.99 3.10 -17.40
N ALA A 79 14.17 2.48 -17.34
CA ALA A 79 14.68 1.66 -18.44
C ALA A 79 13.80 0.42 -18.69
N ILE A 80 13.39 -0.28 -17.63
CA ILE A 80 12.53 -1.47 -17.74
C ILE A 80 11.18 -1.11 -18.36
N TYR A 81 10.54 -0.02 -17.96
CA TYR A 81 9.25 0.41 -18.52
C TYR A 81 9.34 0.67 -20.04
N ILE A 82 10.42 1.30 -20.49
CA ILE A 82 10.65 1.55 -21.93
C ILE A 82 10.94 0.24 -22.67
N ILE A 83 11.79 -0.63 -22.11
CA ILE A 83 12.14 -1.92 -22.72
C ILE A 83 10.94 -2.88 -22.76
N SER A 84 10.05 -2.81 -21.77
CA SER A 84 8.78 -3.56 -21.72
C SER A 84 7.77 -3.09 -22.78
N GLY A 85 8.12 -2.12 -23.63
CA GLY A 85 7.21 -1.64 -24.68
C GLY A 85 5.88 -1.12 -24.13
N ALA A 86 5.83 -0.67 -22.86
CA ALA A 86 4.64 -0.11 -22.23
C ALA A 86 4.09 1.12 -23.00
N PHE A 87 4.99 1.79 -23.73
CA PHE A 87 4.71 2.95 -24.58
C PHE A 87 4.61 2.60 -26.08
N GLY A 88 4.59 1.31 -26.44
CA GLY A 88 4.64 0.84 -27.82
C GLY A 88 6.06 0.82 -28.42
N THR A 89 6.15 0.61 -29.74
CA THR A 89 7.43 0.67 -30.46
C THR A 89 7.84 2.12 -30.68
N VAL A 90 8.66 2.65 -29.77
CA VAL A 90 9.20 4.02 -29.85
C VAL A 90 10.56 4.03 -30.55
N THR A 91 10.79 5.03 -31.41
CA THR A 91 12.09 5.28 -32.03
C THR A 91 13.14 5.57 -30.96
N PHE A 92 14.37 5.09 -31.16
CA PHE A 92 15.46 5.21 -30.19
C PHE A 92 15.67 6.62 -29.62
N GLY A 93 15.60 7.67 -30.47
CA GLY A 93 15.72 9.06 -30.02
C GLY A 93 14.59 9.51 -29.07
N ILE A 94 13.35 9.06 -29.30
CA ILE A 94 12.21 9.36 -28.43
C ILE A 94 12.33 8.56 -27.12
N SER A 95 12.81 7.32 -27.18
CA SER A 95 13.05 6.50 -25.98
C SER A 95 14.03 7.15 -25.00
N ILE A 96 15.12 7.77 -25.50
CA ILE A 96 16.06 8.51 -24.66
C ILE A 96 15.39 9.74 -24.03
N LEU A 97 14.57 10.46 -24.78
CA LEU A 97 13.87 11.64 -24.28
C LEU A 97 12.86 11.26 -23.17
N ILE A 98 12.08 10.20 -23.39
CA ILE A 98 11.16 9.65 -22.37
C ILE A 98 11.95 9.20 -21.14
N PHE A 99 13.08 8.53 -21.32
CA PHE A 99 13.93 8.11 -20.21
C PHE A 99 14.40 9.30 -19.36
N LEU A 100 14.89 10.37 -20.00
CA LEU A 100 15.31 11.59 -19.30
C LEU A 100 14.14 12.29 -18.59
N GLN A 101 12.96 12.35 -19.20
CA GLN A 101 11.76 12.92 -18.57
C GLN A 101 11.32 12.14 -17.33
N LEU A 102 11.28 10.80 -17.43
CA LEU A 102 10.93 9.92 -16.31
C LEU A 102 11.96 9.97 -15.19
N LEU A 103 13.25 10.05 -15.53
CA LEU A 103 14.33 10.21 -14.57
C LEU A 103 14.24 11.55 -13.83
N ALA A 104 14.03 12.66 -14.56
CA ALA A 104 13.86 13.98 -13.96
C ALA A 104 12.62 14.02 -13.04
N SER A 105 11.50 13.47 -13.49
CA SER A 105 10.28 13.38 -12.69
C SER A 105 10.48 12.55 -11.42
N GLY A 106 11.10 11.37 -11.53
CA GLY A 106 11.40 10.51 -10.39
C GLY A 106 12.30 11.19 -9.35
N ILE A 107 13.29 11.97 -9.79
CA ILE A 107 14.14 12.77 -8.89
C ILE A 107 13.31 13.84 -8.18
N ILE A 108 12.41 14.54 -8.88
CA ILE A 108 11.55 15.55 -8.27
C ILE A 108 10.64 14.91 -7.20
N ILE A 109 10.00 13.77 -7.49
CA ILE A 109 9.14 13.07 -6.54
C ILE A 109 9.94 12.65 -5.28
N MET A 110 11.15 12.13 -5.46
CA MET A 110 12.04 11.77 -4.35
C MET A 110 12.41 12.99 -3.50
N LEU A 111 12.72 14.13 -4.13
CA LEU A 111 13.04 15.38 -3.42
C LEU A 111 11.83 15.96 -2.68
N LEU A 112 10.62 15.85 -3.25
CA LEU A 112 9.38 16.26 -2.60
C LEU A 112 9.08 15.41 -1.36
N ASP A 113 9.31 14.10 -1.43
CA ASP A 113 9.17 13.22 -0.27
C ASP A 113 10.16 13.61 0.84
N GLU A 114 11.43 13.87 0.50
CA GLU A 114 12.43 14.36 1.47
C GLU A 114 12.05 15.71 2.08
N LEU A 115 11.52 16.64 1.29
CA LEU A 115 11.10 17.95 1.77
C LEU A 115 10.02 17.81 2.84
N LEU A 116 9.01 16.97 2.59
CA LEU A 116 7.92 16.71 3.53
C LEU A 116 8.44 16.02 4.80
N GLN A 117 9.33 15.01 4.67
CA GLN A 117 9.93 14.32 5.81
C GLN A 117 10.84 15.22 6.67
N LYS A 118 11.44 16.27 6.10
CA LYS A 118 12.27 17.25 6.82
C LYS A 118 11.46 18.31 7.58
N GLY A 119 10.15 18.12 7.74
CA GLY A 119 9.30 18.97 8.56
C GLY A 119 8.60 20.11 7.82
N TRP A 120 8.65 20.14 6.49
CA TRP A 120 7.84 21.07 5.70
C TRP A 120 6.42 20.55 5.44
N GLY A 121 6.07 19.37 5.95
CA GLY A 121 4.74 18.79 5.85
C GLY A 121 4.38 17.91 7.04
N ILE A 122 3.13 17.43 7.04
CA ILE A 122 2.61 16.54 8.08
C ILE A 122 2.86 15.09 7.65
N GLY A 123 3.77 14.42 8.35
CA GLY A 123 4.12 13.02 8.12
C GLY A 123 4.97 12.77 6.86
N SER A 124 4.76 11.62 6.20
CA SER A 124 5.58 11.17 5.07
C SER A 124 5.00 11.60 3.72
N GLY A 125 5.84 12.05 2.79
CA GLY A 125 5.41 12.43 1.45
C GLY A 125 4.80 11.28 0.65
N ILE A 126 5.40 10.08 0.75
CA ILE A 126 4.85 8.83 0.18
C ILE A 126 3.37 8.65 0.59
N SER A 127 3.07 8.80 1.89
CA SER A 127 1.72 8.60 2.40
C SER A 127 0.72 9.63 1.87
N LEU A 128 1.14 10.89 1.72
CA LEU A 128 0.32 11.95 1.14
C LEU A 128 0.01 11.69 -0.34
N PHE A 129 1.01 11.27 -1.13
CA PHE A 129 0.81 10.95 -2.55
C PHE A 129 -0.15 9.78 -2.76
N ILE A 130 -0.08 8.75 -1.91
CA ILE A 130 -1.01 7.61 -1.92
C ILE A 130 -2.45 8.09 -1.67
N VAL A 131 -2.67 8.84 -0.59
CA VAL A 131 -4.00 9.37 -0.23
C VAL A 131 -4.57 10.24 -1.35
N ALA A 132 -3.76 11.14 -1.93
CA ALA A 132 -4.18 11.99 -3.03
C ALA A 132 -4.58 11.18 -4.27
N GLY A 133 -3.80 10.16 -4.64
CA GLY A 133 -4.09 9.29 -5.77
C GLY A 133 -5.38 8.47 -5.60
N ILE A 134 -5.60 7.92 -4.41
CA ILE A 134 -6.82 7.15 -4.08
C ILE A 134 -8.04 8.09 -4.05
N ALA A 135 -7.92 9.25 -3.41
CA ALA A 135 -9.00 10.24 -3.36
C ALA A 135 -9.37 10.68 -4.78
N GLN A 136 -8.39 11.05 -5.61
CA GLN A 136 -8.62 11.40 -7.01
C GLN A 136 -9.38 10.27 -7.73
N ARG A 137 -8.96 9.01 -7.55
CA ARG A 137 -9.61 7.87 -8.20
C ARG A 137 -11.05 7.69 -7.76
N ILE A 138 -11.34 7.77 -6.46
CA ILE A 138 -12.70 7.68 -5.91
C ILE A 138 -13.58 8.78 -6.50
N TRP A 139 -13.07 10.00 -6.63
CA TRP A 139 -13.80 11.12 -7.24
C TRP A 139 -14.11 10.88 -8.72
N TRP A 140 -13.13 10.43 -9.51
CA TRP A 140 -13.35 10.12 -10.94
C TRP A 140 -14.31 8.95 -11.15
N ASP A 141 -14.15 7.86 -10.39
CA ASP A 141 -15.02 6.68 -10.50
C ASP A 141 -16.46 6.98 -10.04
N SER A 142 -16.65 7.95 -9.13
CA SER A 142 -17.98 8.32 -8.62
C SER A 142 -18.69 9.36 -9.50
N LEU A 143 -17.99 10.40 -9.94
CA LEU A 143 -18.58 11.65 -10.46
C LEU A 143 -18.08 12.07 -11.85
N SER A 144 -17.35 11.22 -12.57
CA SER A 144 -16.90 11.56 -13.93
C SER A 144 -18.06 11.70 -14.93
N PHE A 145 -17.98 12.74 -15.77
CA PHE A 145 -18.92 13.02 -16.87
C PHE A 145 -18.47 12.44 -18.22
N ILE A 146 -17.34 11.74 -18.26
CA ILE A 146 -16.77 11.25 -19.52
C ILE A 146 -17.62 10.07 -20.03
N PRO A 147 -18.16 10.11 -21.26
CA PRO A 147 -18.89 8.98 -21.84
C PRO A 147 -17.92 7.84 -22.17
N VAL A 148 -18.34 6.61 -21.88
CA VAL A 148 -17.54 5.39 -22.10
C VAL A 148 -18.19 4.51 -23.17
N GLY A 149 -17.52 3.45 -23.60
CA GLY A 149 -17.94 2.57 -24.71
C GLY A 149 -19.36 2.00 -24.62
N ASP A 150 -19.96 1.96 -23.44
CA ASP A 150 -21.37 1.54 -23.24
C ASP A 150 -22.39 2.67 -23.52
N GLY A 151 -21.95 3.86 -23.95
CA GLY A 151 -22.80 5.03 -24.15
C GLY A 151 -23.21 5.75 -22.85
N LYS A 152 -22.90 5.18 -21.69
CA LYS A 152 -23.14 5.75 -20.34
C LYS A 152 -21.90 6.53 -19.86
N ARG A 153 -22.10 7.48 -18.94
CA ARG A 153 -21.01 8.19 -18.26
C ARG A 153 -20.17 7.24 -17.40
N LEU A 154 -18.90 7.61 -17.18
CA LEU A 154 -17.94 6.83 -16.39
C LEU A 154 -18.30 6.84 -14.90
N GLY A 155 -18.80 7.96 -14.38
CA GLY A 155 -19.13 8.11 -12.96
C GLY A 155 -20.31 7.22 -12.57
N ALA A 156 -20.13 6.39 -11.55
CA ALA A 156 -21.13 5.44 -11.08
C ALA A 156 -22.47 6.09 -10.72
N ILE A 157 -22.45 7.28 -10.13
CA ILE A 157 -23.68 8.01 -9.76
C ILE A 157 -24.44 8.44 -11.01
N PHE A 158 -23.74 8.99 -12.00
CA PHE A 158 -24.37 9.43 -13.24
C PHE A 158 -24.83 8.26 -14.10
N ALA A 159 -24.05 7.19 -14.17
CA ALA A 159 -24.41 5.97 -14.88
C ALA A 159 -25.67 5.30 -14.30
N PHE A 160 -25.85 5.36 -12.97
CA PHE A 160 -27.07 4.89 -12.31
C PHE A 160 -28.30 5.68 -12.75
N PHE A 161 -28.24 7.02 -12.71
CA PHE A 161 -29.35 7.86 -13.18
C PHE A 161 -29.63 7.68 -14.68
N GLU A 162 -28.59 7.58 -15.52
CA GLU A 162 -28.76 7.32 -16.95
C GLU A 162 -29.39 5.94 -17.22
N SER A 163 -29.02 4.91 -16.46
CA SER A 163 -29.61 3.57 -16.61
C SER A 163 -31.09 3.53 -16.20
N ILE A 164 -31.49 4.34 -15.22
CA ILE A 164 -32.90 4.54 -14.85
C ILE A 164 -33.65 5.28 -15.97
N ILE A 165 -33.08 6.35 -16.51
CA ILE A 165 -33.69 7.15 -17.59
C ILE A 165 -33.86 6.31 -18.87
N LEU A 166 -32.90 5.44 -19.17
CA LEU A 166 -32.93 4.54 -20.33
C LEU A 166 -33.87 3.33 -20.16
N GLY A 167 -34.42 3.11 -18.97
CA GLY A 167 -35.39 2.04 -18.71
C GLY A 167 -34.79 0.62 -18.78
N GLU A 168 -33.50 0.46 -18.49
CA GLU A 168 -32.83 -0.85 -18.49
C GLU A 168 -33.33 -1.76 -17.34
N PRO A 169 -33.10 -3.09 -17.40
CA PRO A 169 -33.44 -3.98 -16.30
C PRO A 169 -32.74 -3.57 -15.00
N ILE A 170 -33.43 -3.76 -13.86
CA ILE A 170 -33.00 -3.30 -12.52
C ILE A 170 -31.58 -3.79 -12.17
N TRP A 171 -31.20 -4.98 -12.62
CA TRP A 171 -29.86 -5.52 -12.40
C TRP A 171 -28.76 -4.65 -13.03
N ASN A 172 -28.99 -4.12 -14.22
CA ASN A 172 -28.05 -3.28 -14.95
C ASN A 172 -27.94 -1.86 -14.38
N TRP A 173 -28.84 -1.46 -13.47
CA TRP A 173 -28.70 -0.21 -12.72
C TRP A 173 -27.57 -0.31 -11.71
N PHE A 174 -27.40 -1.49 -11.12
CA PHE A 174 -26.47 -1.73 -10.02
C PHE A 174 -25.14 -2.34 -10.47
N HIS A 175 -25.15 -3.18 -11.52
CA HIS A 175 -23.98 -3.87 -12.06
C HIS A 175 -23.82 -3.64 -13.57
N ARG A 176 -22.64 -3.22 -14.02
CA ARG A 176 -22.30 -3.10 -15.45
C ARG A 176 -21.32 -4.21 -15.84
N SER A 177 -21.73 -5.01 -16.81
CA SER A 177 -20.88 -6.01 -17.46
C SER A 177 -19.79 -5.31 -18.29
N GLY A 178 -18.60 -5.13 -17.72
CA GLY A 178 -17.51 -4.44 -18.41
C GLY A 178 -16.35 -4.01 -17.51
N GLY A 179 -16.52 -4.05 -16.19
CA GLY A 179 -15.53 -3.58 -15.21
C GLY A 179 -15.45 -2.05 -15.10
N PHE A 180 -16.53 -1.36 -15.48
CA PHE A 180 -16.68 0.08 -15.29
C PHE A 180 -17.18 0.39 -13.87
N PRO A 181 -17.02 1.63 -13.38
CA PRO A 181 -17.51 2.01 -12.06
C PRO A 181 -19.04 1.89 -11.95
N ASP A 182 -19.47 1.16 -10.93
CA ASP A 182 -20.87 0.78 -10.69
C ASP A 182 -21.38 1.26 -9.34
N MET A 183 -22.70 1.35 -9.19
CA MET A 183 -23.31 1.70 -7.91
C MET A 183 -23.00 0.68 -6.81
N ILE A 184 -22.88 -0.62 -7.15
CA ILE A 184 -22.40 -1.64 -6.21
C ILE A 184 -20.97 -1.34 -5.74
N GLY A 185 -20.09 -0.94 -6.66
CA GLY A 185 -18.71 -0.56 -6.31
C GLY A 185 -18.67 0.64 -5.36
N LEU A 186 -19.51 1.65 -5.57
CA LEU A 186 -19.61 2.82 -4.69
C LEU A 186 -20.13 2.44 -3.29
N LEU A 187 -21.22 1.68 -3.20
CA LEU A 187 -21.80 1.23 -1.93
C LEU A 187 -20.83 0.34 -1.15
N THR A 188 -20.14 -0.56 -1.86
CA THR A 188 -19.10 -1.40 -1.27
C THR A 188 -17.95 -0.54 -0.76
N THR A 189 -17.52 0.48 -1.50
CA THR A 189 -16.47 1.40 -1.07
C THR A 189 -16.83 2.08 0.26
N ILE A 190 -18.05 2.64 0.37
CA ILE A 190 -18.52 3.26 1.62
C ILE A 190 -18.53 2.24 2.77
N THR A 191 -19.03 1.02 2.51
CA THR A 191 -19.10 -0.05 3.51
C THR A 191 -17.71 -0.44 4.00
N VAL A 192 -16.76 -0.61 3.07
CA VAL A 192 -15.36 -0.95 3.39
C VAL A 192 -14.70 0.18 4.17
N PHE A 193 -14.87 1.44 3.77
CA PHE A 193 -14.36 2.59 4.55
C PHE A 193 -14.89 2.58 5.99
N ALA A 194 -16.19 2.34 6.19
CA ALA A 194 -16.78 2.26 7.53
C ALA A 194 -16.19 1.11 8.37
N VAL A 195 -16.04 -0.08 7.77
CA VAL A 195 -15.42 -1.24 8.43
C VAL A 195 -13.96 -0.97 8.78
N VAL A 196 -13.19 -0.38 7.87
CA VAL A 196 -11.78 -0.05 8.12
C VAL A 196 -11.63 0.98 9.24
N ILE A 197 -12.44 2.05 9.22
CA ILE A 197 -12.43 3.05 10.30
C ILE A 197 -12.72 2.39 11.66
N TYR A 198 -13.67 1.45 11.70
CA TYR A 198 -13.98 0.72 12.92
C TYR A 198 -12.79 -0.13 13.40
N VAL A 199 -12.16 -0.90 12.50
CA VAL A 199 -11.02 -1.77 12.82
C VAL A 199 -9.79 -0.95 13.25
N GLU A 200 -9.51 0.16 12.58
CA GLU A 200 -8.40 1.07 12.91
C GLU A 200 -8.59 1.72 14.29
N GLY A 201 -9.85 1.96 14.68
CA GLY A 201 -10.20 2.47 16.01
C GLY A 201 -10.01 1.47 17.15
N MET A 202 -9.90 0.17 16.86
CA MET A 202 -9.77 -0.87 17.88
C MET A 202 -8.38 -0.81 18.55
N ARG A 203 -8.37 -0.70 19.87
CA ARG A 203 -7.16 -0.65 20.69
C ARG A 203 -7.31 -1.42 21.98
N VAL A 204 -6.23 -2.06 22.41
CA VAL A 204 -6.10 -2.73 23.70
C VAL A 204 -5.42 -1.75 24.66
N GLU A 205 -6.12 -1.34 25.70
CA GLU A 205 -5.60 -0.39 26.69
C GLU A 205 -4.89 -1.14 27.83
N LEU A 206 -3.58 -0.97 27.95
CA LEU A 206 -2.81 -1.50 29.08
C LEU A 206 -2.75 -0.45 30.20
N PRO A 207 -3.14 -0.78 31.45
CA PRO A 207 -3.00 0.16 32.55
C PRO A 207 -1.52 0.38 32.87
N VAL A 208 -1.13 1.64 32.97
CA VAL A 208 0.24 2.05 33.30
C VAL A 208 0.19 3.08 34.43
N SER A 209 1.20 3.09 35.27
CA SER A 209 1.33 4.01 36.39
C SER A 209 2.72 4.62 36.39
N HIS A 210 2.82 5.89 36.78
CA HIS A 210 4.13 6.52 36.90
C HIS A 210 4.80 6.09 38.22
N SER A 211 6.08 5.70 38.15
CA SER A 211 6.81 5.22 39.33
C SER A 211 7.13 6.33 40.34
N THR A 212 7.51 7.52 39.85
CA THR A 212 7.84 8.69 40.69
C THR A 212 6.62 9.45 41.23
N PHE A 213 5.56 9.64 40.42
CA PHE A 213 4.36 10.38 40.80
C PHE A 213 3.26 9.42 41.28
N ARG A 214 3.16 9.23 42.60
CA ARG A 214 2.11 8.42 43.22
C ARG A 214 0.72 8.96 42.85
N GLY A 215 -0.17 8.07 42.42
CA GLY A 215 -1.54 8.40 42.03
C GLY A 215 -1.75 8.66 40.55
N TYR A 216 -0.68 8.88 39.78
CA TYR A 216 -0.79 9.03 38.32
C TYR A 216 -0.96 7.66 37.65
N ARG A 217 -2.20 7.38 37.22
CA ARG A 217 -2.56 6.19 36.43
C ARG A 217 -2.96 6.64 35.04
N GLY A 218 -2.26 6.13 34.04
CA GLY A 218 -2.58 6.30 32.63
C GLY A 218 -3.00 4.98 32.00
N LYS A 219 -3.40 5.06 30.74
CA LYS A 219 -3.62 3.89 29.90
C LYS A 219 -2.76 4.03 28.66
N MET A 220 -1.96 3.01 28.37
CA MET A 220 -1.18 2.93 27.14
C MET A 220 -2.01 2.14 26.11
N PRO A 221 -2.52 2.79 25.05
CA PRO A 221 -3.24 2.09 24.00
C PRO A 221 -2.26 1.37 23.06
N ILE A 222 -2.41 0.05 22.92
CA ILE A 222 -1.81 -0.73 21.83
C ILE A 222 -2.88 -0.89 20.76
N LYS A 223 -2.68 -0.29 19.58
CA LYS A 223 -3.61 -0.45 18.44
C LYS A 223 -3.67 -1.91 18.01
N LEU A 224 -4.85 -2.37 17.57
CA LEU A 224 -5.00 -3.69 16.96
C LEU A 224 -4.15 -3.83 15.69
N LEU A 225 -4.11 -2.76 14.89
CA LEU A 225 -3.20 -2.65 13.74
C LEU A 225 -1.84 -2.11 14.21
N TYR A 226 -1.21 -2.88 15.10
CA TYR A 226 0.01 -2.49 15.81
C TYR A 226 1.18 -2.17 14.87
N VAL A 227 1.30 -2.94 13.78
CA VAL A 227 2.42 -2.88 12.84
C VAL A 227 2.22 -1.78 11.78
N SER A 228 1.14 -0.99 11.87
CA SER A 228 0.76 0.04 10.90
C SER A 228 0.54 -0.55 9.50
N ASN A 229 0.42 0.33 8.49
CA ASN A 229 0.07 -0.02 7.11
C ASN A 229 1.26 -0.38 6.23
N ILE A 230 2.48 -0.14 6.74
CA ILE A 230 3.74 -0.33 6.01
C ILE A 230 3.91 -1.79 5.50
N PRO A 231 3.64 -2.85 6.30
CA PRO A 231 3.71 -4.23 5.82
C PRO A 231 2.84 -4.53 4.60
N VAL A 232 1.67 -3.88 4.54
CA VAL A 232 0.68 -4.08 3.47
C VAL A 232 1.15 -3.39 2.20
N ILE A 233 1.68 -2.17 2.32
CA ILE A 233 2.34 -1.45 1.22
C ILE A 233 3.45 -2.33 0.62
N PHE A 234 4.25 -2.98 1.46
CA PHE A 234 5.34 -3.85 1.02
C PHE A 234 4.89 -5.15 0.38
N ALA A 235 3.87 -5.81 0.93
CA ALA A 235 3.31 -7.02 0.33
C ALA A 235 2.90 -6.80 -1.13
N TYR A 236 2.20 -5.70 -1.40
CA TYR A 236 1.73 -5.43 -2.75
C TYR A 236 2.74 -4.70 -3.64
N ALA A 237 3.68 -3.94 -3.07
CA ALA A 237 4.85 -3.48 -3.84
C ALA A 237 5.66 -4.68 -4.35
N LEU A 238 5.79 -5.75 -3.55
CA LEU A 238 6.40 -7.00 -3.98
C LEU A 238 5.59 -7.64 -5.13
N PHE A 239 4.27 -7.74 -5.01
CA PHE A 239 3.40 -8.28 -6.07
C PHE A 239 3.49 -7.47 -7.38
N ALA A 240 3.51 -6.15 -7.28
CA ALA A 240 3.67 -5.26 -8.42
C ALA A 240 5.01 -5.47 -9.14
N ASN A 241 6.10 -5.58 -8.38
CA ASN A 241 7.43 -5.83 -8.91
C ASN A 241 7.54 -7.23 -9.55
N ILE A 242 6.93 -8.26 -8.94
CA ILE A 242 6.86 -9.61 -9.51
C ILE A 242 6.11 -9.58 -10.86
N GLN A 243 4.97 -8.90 -10.93
CA GLN A 243 4.21 -8.80 -12.18
C GLN A 243 4.98 -8.03 -13.24
N LEU A 244 5.57 -6.88 -12.91
CA LEU A 244 6.37 -6.08 -13.84
C LEU A 244 7.55 -6.90 -14.39
N GLY A 245 8.29 -7.59 -13.52
CA GLY A 245 9.39 -8.46 -13.91
C GLY A 245 8.93 -9.62 -14.80
N SER A 246 7.81 -10.25 -14.46
CA SER A 246 7.21 -11.34 -15.23
C SER A 246 6.73 -10.87 -16.61
N GLN A 247 6.10 -9.70 -16.71
CA GLN A 247 5.68 -9.11 -17.99
C GLN A 247 6.89 -8.82 -18.90
N LEU A 248 7.98 -8.28 -18.35
CA LEU A 248 9.22 -8.04 -19.10
C LEU A 248 9.80 -9.34 -19.65
N ILE A 249 9.93 -10.35 -18.80
CA ILE A 249 10.45 -11.67 -19.17
C ILE A 249 9.60 -12.29 -20.28
N TRP A 250 8.28 -12.21 -20.14
CA TRP A 250 7.35 -12.76 -21.13
C TRP A 250 7.49 -12.07 -22.50
N GLN A 251 7.53 -10.74 -22.54
CA GLN A 251 7.63 -10.02 -23.81
C GLN A 251 8.96 -10.21 -24.55
N ARG A 252 10.07 -10.36 -23.83
CA ARG A 252 11.41 -10.52 -24.39
C ARG A 252 11.74 -11.98 -24.74
N TRP A 253 11.40 -12.91 -23.85
CA TRP A 253 11.93 -14.27 -23.89
C TRP A 253 10.87 -15.38 -23.97
N ASN A 254 9.59 -15.11 -23.72
CA ASN A 254 8.55 -16.14 -23.72
C ASN A 254 7.22 -15.70 -24.37
N ARG A 255 7.32 -15.01 -25.51
CA ARG A 255 6.14 -14.44 -26.19
C ARG A 255 5.15 -15.48 -26.70
N ASP A 256 5.65 -16.68 -27.02
CA ASP A 256 4.86 -17.81 -27.53
C ASP A 256 4.48 -18.82 -26.43
N ASN A 257 4.75 -18.50 -25.15
CA ASN A 257 4.48 -19.37 -23.98
C ASN A 257 5.09 -20.78 -24.05
N SER A 258 6.17 -20.98 -24.83
CA SER A 258 6.76 -22.29 -25.11
C SER A 258 7.67 -22.82 -24.00
N ASN A 259 8.26 -21.95 -23.19
CA ASN A 259 9.22 -22.33 -22.16
C ASN A 259 8.53 -22.63 -20.82
N PHE A 260 8.63 -23.88 -20.33
CA PHE A 260 8.05 -24.32 -19.05
C PHE A 260 8.50 -23.46 -17.85
N TRP A 261 9.81 -23.23 -17.71
CA TRP A 261 10.37 -22.45 -16.59
C TRP A 261 9.93 -20.98 -16.60
N LEU A 262 9.82 -20.37 -17.77
CA LEU A 262 9.35 -18.99 -17.92
C LEU A 262 7.82 -18.90 -17.80
N GLY A 263 7.10 -19.96 -18.20
CA GLY A 263 5.66 -20.08 -18.00
C GLY A 263 5.26 -20.24 -16.53
N LEU A 264 6.14 -20.80 -15.69
CA LEU A 264 5.92 -20.86 -14.23
C LEU A 264 5.90 -19.47 -13.60
N LEU A 265 6.71 -18.52 -14.10
CA LEU A 265 6.69 -17.13 -13.64
C LEU A 265 5.43 -16.38 -14.10
N GLY A 266 5.03 -16.59 -15.36
CA GLY A 266 3.78 -16.04 -15.87
C GLY A 266 3.61 -16.26 -17.38
N THR A 267 2.42 -16.67 -17.77
CA THR A 267 1.97 -16.63 -19.16
C THR A 267 0.94 -15.52 -19.31
N TYR A 268 1.05 -14.75 -20.39
CA TYR A 268 0.09 -13.70 -20.71
C TYR A 268 -0.56 -14.00 -22.05
N ASN A 269 -1.80 -13.55 -22.22
CA ASN A 269 -2.48 -13.52 -23.51
C ASN A 269 -2.71 -12.06 -23.93
N ARG A 270 -2.54 -11.77 -25.22
CA ARG A 270 -2.79 -10.43 -25.78
C ARG A 270 -4.29 -10.28 -26.05
N SER A 271 -5.01 -9.70 -25.10
CA SER A 271 -6.35 -9.18 -25.35
C SER A 271 -6.26 -7.76 -25.91
N GLU A 272 -7.31 -7.28 -26.59
CA GLU A 272 -7.45 -5.88 -27.02
C GLU A 272 -7.30 -4.89 -25.85
N ARG A 273 -7.60 -5.33 -24.61
CA ARG A 273 -7.43 -4.56 -23.37
C ARG A 273 -6.04 -4.71 -22.72
N GLY A 274 -5.05 -5.28 -23.40
CA GLY A 274 -3.68 -5.47 -22.88
C GLY A 274 -3.37 -6.90 -22.40
N PRO A 275 -2.16 -7.14 -21.88
CA PRO A 275 -1.71 -8.47 -21.49
C PRO A 275 -2.40 -8.92 -20.19
N ILE A 276 -3.34 -9.86 -20.30
CA ILE A 276 -4.00 -10.46 -19.15
C ILE A 276 -3.18 -11.69 -18.74
N PRO A 277 -2.81 -11.84 -17.46
CA PRO A 277 -2.16 -13.06 -17.00
C PRO A 277 -3.13 -14.23 -17.13
N THR A 278 -2.69 -15.30 -17.80
CA THR A 278 -3.48 -16.53 -18.03
C THR A 278 -2.96 -17.72 -17.25
N GLY A 279 -1.74 -17.66 -16.71
CA GLY A 279 -1.12 -18.75 -15.97
C GLY A 279 0.18 -18.35 -15.27
N GLY A 280 0.72 -19.28 -14.48
CA GLY A 280 1.94 -19.08 -13.67
C GLY A 280 1.69 -18.40 -12.33
N LEU A 281 2.77 -18.04 -11.64
CA LEU A 281 2.74 -17.43 -10.31
C LEU A 281 1.99 -16.09 -10.33
N VAL A 282 2.20 -15.28 -11.37
CA VAL A 282 1.49 -14.00 -11.52
C VAL A 282 -0.03 -14.18 -11.61
N TYR A 283 -0.52 -15.26 -12.21
CA TYR A 283 -1.97 -15.51 -12.28
C TYR A 283 -2.64 -15.56 -10.90
N TYR A 284 -1.94 -16.11 -9.91
CA TYR A 284 -2.43 -16.26 -8.54
C TYR A 284 -2.13 -15.07 -7.63
N VAL A 285 -1.16 -14.23 -8.01
CA VAL A 285 -0.77 -13.03 -7.25
C VAL A 285 -1.52 -11.79 -7.73
N THR A 286 -1.89 -11.73 -9.00
CA THR A 286 -2.70 -10.65 -9.55
C THR A 286 -4.16 -10.84 -9.13
N SER A 287 -4.80 -9.72 -8.76
CA SER A 287 -6.22 -9.70 -8.45
C SER A 287 -7.06 -10.33 -9.60
N PRO A 288 -7.98 -11.25 -9.27
CA PRO A 288 -8.80 -11.93 -10.26
C PRO A 288 -9.88 -11.02 -10.87
N GLY A 289 -10.09 -9.81 -10.32
CA GLY A 289 -11.07 -8.84 -10.81
C GLY A 289 -12.34 -8.80 -9.95
N GLY A 290 -13.42 -8.27 -10.52
CA GLY A 290 -14.70 -8.10 -9.83
C GLY A 290 -15.48 -9.39 -9.60
N ILE A 291 -16.73 -9.24 -9.17
CA ILE A 291 -17.64 -10.33 -8.73
C ILE A 291 -17.76 -11.46 -9.77
N GLU A 292 -17.68 -11.14 -11.07
CA GLU A 292 -17.73 -12.11 -12.16
C GLU A 292 -16.63 -13.18 -12.05
N ALA A 293 -15.44 -12.81 -11.53
CA ALA A 293 -14.32 -13.73 -11.39
C ALA A 293 -14.56 -14.84 -10.34
N ILE A 294 -15.43 -14.59 -9.36
CA ILE A 294 -15.82 -15.58 -8.35
C ILE A 294 -16.61 -16.72 -9.03
N SER A 295 -17.44 -16.38 -10.02
CA SER A 295 -18.26 -17.36 -10.74
C SER A 295 -17.46 -18.18 -11.75
N THR A 296 -16.42 -17.60 -12.35
CA THR A 296 -15.63 -18.28 -13.39
C THR A 296 -14.56 -19.19 -12.79
N ASP A 297 -13.80 -18.74 -11.79
CA ASP A 297 -12.67 -19.47 -11.22
C ASP A 297 -12.61 -19.33 -9.68
N PRO A 298 -13.49 -20.02 -8.92
CA PRO A 298 -13.55 -19.90 -7.46
C PRO A 298 -12.26 -20.35 -6.78
N LEU A 299 -11.57 -21.34 -7.34
CA LEU A 299 -10.30 -21.84 -6.79
C LEU A 299 -9.20 -20.78 -6.85
N ARG A 300 -9.13 -20.00 -7.94
CA ARG A 300 -8.15 -18.91 -8.09
C ARG A 300 -8.35 -17.84 -7.01
N VAL A 301 -9.61 -17.47 -6.75
CA VAL A 301 -9.96 -16.47 -5.73
C VAL A 301 -9.49 -16.91 -4.35
N ILE A 302 -9.75 -18.17 -3.98
CA ILE A 302 -9.33 -18.71 -2.69
C ILE A 302 -7.81 -18.72 -2.56
N VAL A 303 -7.10 -19.18 -3.60
CA VAL A 303 -5.62 -19.20 -3.61
C VAL A 303 -5.05 -17.79 -3.51
N TYR A 304 -5.63 -16.82 -4.24
CA TYR A 304 -5.23 -15.41 -4.16
C TYR A 304 -5.38 -14.86 -2.74
N ILE A 305 -6.55 -15.05 -2.09
CA ILE A 305 -6.78 -14.60 -0.71
C ILE A 305 -5.75 -15.22 0.25
N LEU A 306 -5.49 -16.52 0.13
CA LEU A 306 -4.53 -17.22 0.99
C LEU A 306 -3.10 -16.68 0.81
N ILE A 307 -2.69 -16.40 -0.43
CA ILE A 307 -1.37 -15.82 -0.72
C ILE A 307 -1.26 -14.42 -0.11
N VAL A 308 -2.26 -13.55 -0.35
CA VAL A 308 -2.26 -12.17 0.17
C VAL A 308 -2.19 -12.18 1.70
N VAL A 309 -3.05 -12.96 2.37
CA VAL A 309 -3.07 -13.05 3.84
C VAL A 309 -1.75 -13.59 4.38
N SER A 310 -1.18 -14.63 3.77
CA SER A 310 0.09 -15.22 4.21
C SER A 310 1.24 -14.23 4.09
N VAL A 311 1.31 -13.50 2.97
CA VAL A 311 2.35 -12.49 2.73
C VAL A 311 2.17 -11.29 3.67
N CYS A 312 0.94 -10.84 3.93
CA CYS A 312 0.67 -9.78 4.92
C CYS A 312 1.11 -10.18 6.34
N ILE A 313 0.86 -11.41 6.77
CA ILE A 313 1.32 -11.92 8.08
C ILE A 313 2.85 -11.96 8.13
N LEU A 314 3.50 -12.46 7.08
CA LEU A 314 4.95 -12.55 6.98
C LEU A 314 5.60 -11.16 7.09
N PHE A 315 5.14 -10.19 6.30
CA PHE A 315 5.66 -8.82 6.37
C PHE A 315 5.35 -8.16 7.72
N SER A 316 4.20 -8.46 8.33
CA SER A 316 3.88 -7.89 9.64
C SER A 316 4.82 -8.38 10.73
N LYS A 317 5.22 -9.66 10.69
CA LYS A 317 6.23 -10.21 11.61
C LYS A 317 7.62 -9.61 11.37
N LEU A 318 8.05 -9.56 10.11
CA LEU A 318 9.34 -8.97 9.74
C LEU A 318 9.44 -7.52 10.22
N TRP A 319 8.37 -6.73 10.06
CA TRP A 319 8.35 -5.32 10.44
C TRP A 319 8.51 -5.10 11.96
N ILE A 320 8.04 -6.02 12.80
CA ILE A 320 8.30 -5.92 14.25
C ILE A 320 9.78 -6.09 14.58
N GLU A 321 10.44 -7.02 13.90
CA GLU A 321 11.86 -7.30 14.11
C GLU A 321 12.73 -6.14 13.60
N VAL A 322 12.42 -5.62 12.40
CA VAL A 322 13.15 -4.49 11.77
C VAL A 322 12.87 -3.18 12.50
N GLY A 323 11.60 -2.86 12.71
CA GLY A 323 11.14 -1.57 13.25
C GLY A 323 11.45 -1.38 14.73
N GLY A 324 12.08 -2.36 15.38
CA GLY A 324 12.42 -2.29 16.79
C GLY A 324 11.19 -2.24 17.71
N MET A 325 10.03 -2.66 17.22
CA MET A 325 8.76 -2.72 17.95
C MET A 325 8.56 -4.06 18.66
N GLY A 326 9.66 -4.80 18.86
CA GLY A 326 9.66 -6.04 19.61
C GLY A 326 9.26 -5.82 21.08
N PRO A 327 8.67 -6.82 21.75
CA PRO A 327 8.27 -6.73 23.16
C PRO A 327 9.39 -6.27 24.09
N GLU A 328 10.61 -6.70 23.79
CA GLU A 328 11.81 -6.37 24.56
C GLU A 328 12.14 -4.87 24.52
N LYS A 329 12.19 -4.28 23.31
CA LYS A 329 12.50 -2.86 23.11
C LYS A 329 11.38 -1.96 23.65
N VAL A 330 10.12 -2.35 23.47
CA VAL A 330 8.97 -1.61 24.01
C VAL A 330 8.97 -1.64 25.55
N ALA A 331 9.30 -2.77 26.16
CA ALA A 331 9.45 -2.86 27.61
C ALA A 331 10.59 -1.96 28.12
N GLU A 332 11.69 -1.89 27.39
CA GLU A 332 12.83 -1.04 27.74
C GLU A 332 12.49 0.44 27.64
N GLN A 333 11.82 0.88 26.57
CA GLN A 333 11.30 2.25 26.42
C GLN A 333 10.30 2.62 27.52
N LEU A 334 9.43 1.69 27.93
CA LEU A 334 8.50 1.90 29.04
C LEU A 334 9.20 2.14 30.38
N ILE A 335 10.28 1.40 30.65
CA ILE A 335 11.06 1.55 31.89
C ILE A 335 11.87 2.85 31.88
N GLN A 336 12.43 3.21 30.72
CA GLN A 336 13.19 4.45 30.51
C GLN A 336 12.31 5.69 30.66
N SER A 337 11.05 5.64 30.19
CA SER A 337 10.05 6.70 30.38
C SER A 337 9.49 6.81 31.81
N GLY A 338 9.97 6.00 32.76
CA GLY A 338 9.53 6.04 34.16
C GLY A 338 8.16 5.41 34.42
N MET A 339 7.57 4.77 33.40
CA MET A 339 6.28 4.11 33.44
C MET A 339 6.41 2.66 33.95
N GLN A 340 5.42 2.21 34.72
CA GLN A 340 5.37 0.87 35.30
C GLN A 340 3.96 0.31 35.19
N VAL A 341 3.84 -0.97 34.81
CA VAL A 341 2.56 -1.68 34.82
C VAL A 341 2.17 -2.03 36.27
N PRO A 342 1.00 -1.59 36.78
CA PRO A 342 0.56 -1.90 38.13
C PRO A 342 0.54 -3.41 38.38
N GLY A 343 1.05 -3.85 39.54
CA GLY A 343 1.09 -5.27 39.91
C GLY A 343 2.37 -6.02 39.49
N PHE A 344 3.20 -5.45 38.61
CA PHE A 344 4.49 -6.03 38.22
C PHE A 344 5.67 -5.29 38.86
N ARG A 345 6.77 -6.01 39.13
CA ARG A 345 8.03 -5.40 39.58
C ARG A 345 8.62 -4.54 38.44
N ARG A 346 9.33 -3.47 38.79
CA ARG A 346 10.06 -2.61 37.83
C ARG A 346 11.32 -3.31 37.33
N SER A 347 11.13 -4.34 36.53
CA SER A 347 12.20 -5.04 35.81
C SER A 347 11.72 -5.35 34.40
N LYS A 348 12.68 -5.48 33.47
CA LYS A 348 12.42 -5.75 32.05
C LYS A 348 11.61 -7.05 31.87
N GLY A 349 12.00 -8.12 32.56
CA GLY A 349 11.41 -9.45 32.39
C GLY A 349 9.88 -9.53 32.56
N PRO A 350 9.28 -9.05 33.66
CA PRO A 350 7.84 -9.16 33.86
C PRO A 350 7.00 -8.32 32.87
N ILE A 351 7.46 -7.11 32.52
CA ILE A 351 6.79 -6.25 31.53
C ILE A 351 6.92 -6.86 30.13
N GLU A 352 8.11 -7.35 29.78
CA GLU A 352 8.37 -8.05 28.53
C GLU A 352 7.50 -9.30 28.39
N SER A 353 7.38 -10.12 29.45
CA SER A 353 6.55 -11.33 29.46
C SER A 353 5.07 -11.01 29.17
N LEU A 354 4.56 -9.91 29.75
CA LEU A 354 3.22 -9.42 29.45
C LEU A 354 3.08 -9.01 27.98
N LEU A 355 3.99 -8.17 27.48
CA LEU A 355 3.97 -7.69 26.10
C LEU A 355 4.16 -8.80 25.07
N ARG A 356 4.97 -9.82 25.38
CA ARG A 356 5.22 -10.99 24.53
C ARG A 356 3.97 -11.84 24.31
N ARG A 357 2.96 -11.75 25.19
CA ARG A 357 1.65 -12.39 24.99
C ARG A 357 0.77 -11.61 24.01
N TYR A 358 0.85 -10.28 24.02
CA TYR A 358 -0.02 -9.40 23.22
C TYR A 358 0.56 -9.09 21.84
N ILE A 359 1.81 -8.60 21.76
CA ILE A 359 2.38 -8.05 20.52
C ILE A 359 2.40 -9.07 19.36
N PRO A 360 2.92 -10.30 19.51
CA PRO A 360 2.92 -11.28 18.41
C PRO A 360 1.50 -11.67 17.97
N THR A 361 0.58 -11.81 18.93
CA THR A 361 -0.82 -12.19 18.65
C THR A 361 -1.54 -11.09 17.88
N ILE A 362 -1.42 -9.84 18.34
CA ILE A 362 -2.00 -8.66 17.70
C ILE A 362 -1.40 -8.46 16.30
N THR A 363 -0.13 -8.79 16.11
CA THR A 363 0.55 -8.68 14.81
C THR A 363 0.03 -9.67 13.78
N ILE A 364 -0.14 -10.92 14.18
CA ILE A 364 -0.69 -11.96 13.30
C ILE A 364 -2.16 -11.65 12.99
N LEU A 365 -2.93 -11.26 14.01
CA LEU A 365 -4.33 -10.86 13.83
C LEU A 365 -4.45 -9.63 12.93
N GLY A 366 -3.63 -8.60 13.12
CA GLY A 366 -3.61 -7.40 12.30
C GLY A 366 -3.28 -7.73 10.84
N GLY A 367 -2.22 -8.50 10.60
CA GLY A 367 -1.86 -8.94 9.25
C GLY A 367 -2.95 -9.78 8.57
N LEU A 368 -3.63 -10.65 9.34
CA LEU A 368 -4.75 -11.46 8.86
C LEU A 368 -5.96 -10.60 8.51
N ILE A 369 -6.37 -9.71 9.41
CA ILE A 369 -7.55 -8.84 9.22
C ILE A 369 -7.33 -7.94 8.02
N VAL A 370 -6.16 -7.30 7.91
CA VAL A 370 -5.89 -6.39 6.79
C VAL A 370 -5.81 -7.14 5.48
N GLY A 371 -5.13 -8.29 5.43
CA GLY A 371 -5.07 -9.11 4.22
C GLY A 371 -6.43 -9.65 3.76
N LEU A 372 -7.32 -9.99 4.71
CA LEU A 372 -8.69 -10.39 4.40
C LEU A 372 -9.52 -9.22 3.89
N ILE A 373 -9.50 -8.08 4.59
CA ILE A 373 -10.26 -6.90 4.16
C ILE A 373 -9.77 -6.45 2.77
N SER A 374 -8.46 -6.41 2.52
CA SER A 374 -7.92 -5.94 1.24
C SER A 374 -8.32 -6.86 0.09
N SER A 375 -8.13 -8.17 0.26
CA SER A 375 -8.43 -9.16 -0.79
C SER A 375 -9.93 -9.28 -1.07
N VAL A 376 -10.77 -9.29 -0.03
CA VAL A 376 -12.23 -9.35 -0.19
C VAL A 376 -12.76 -8.08 -0.83
N SER A 377 -12.30 -6.91 -0.39
CA SER A 377 -12.72 -5.62 -0.95
C SER A 377 -12.37 -5.49 -2.44
N GLU A 378 -11.28 -6.11 -2.88
CA GLU A 378 -10.90 -6.09 -4.29
C GLU A 378 -11.85 -6.92 -5.17
N LEU A 379 -12.41 -8.02 -4.65
CA LEU A 379 -13.39 -8.85 -5.36
C LEU A 379 -14.73 -8.13 -5.58
N PHE A 380 -15.13 -7.27 -4.65
CA PHE A 380 -16.37 -6.49 -4.76
C PHE A 380 -16.22 -5.22 -5.63
N GLY A 381 -15.04 -4.97 -6.21
CA GLY A 381 -14.83 -3.83 -7.11
C GLY A 381 -14.86 -2.47 -6.41
N VAL A 382 -14.24 -2.38 -5.23
CA VAL A 382 -14.08 -1.11 -4.50
C VAL A 382 -13.29 -0.09 -5.31
N PHE A 383 -13.77 1.16 -5.32
CA PHE A 383 -13.12 2.27 -6.02
C PHE A 383 -11.77 2.58 -5.39
N GLY A 384 -10.75 2.76 -6.23
CA GLY A 384 -9.38 2.95 -5.75
C GLY A 384 -8.79 1.69 -5.08
N SER A 385 -9.26 0.49 -5.42
CA SER A 385 -8.82 -0.80 -4.85
C SER A 385 -9.16 -1.00 -3.37
N GLY A 386 -9.49 -2.24 -3.02
CA GLY A 386 -9.75 -2.65 -1.64
C GLY A 386 -8.61 -2.32 -0.68
N MET A 387 -7.36 -2.42 -1.16
CA MET A 387 -6.20 -2.02 -0.39
C MET A 387 -5.97 -0.51 -0.36
N GLY A 388 -6.21 0.20 -1.46
CA GLY A 388 -6.11 1.66 -1.46
C GLY A 388 -7.06 2.28 -0.42
N ALA A 389 -8.30 1.78 -0.33
CA ALA A 389 -9.23 2.20 0.72
C ALA A 389 -8.65 2.03 2.14
N LEU A 390 -8.07 0.87 2.44
CA LEU A 390 -7.40 0.60 3.72
C LEU A 390 -6.27 1.60 4.01
N LEU A 391 -5.33 1.74 3.07
CA LEU A 391 -4.19 2.65 3.23
C LEU A 391 -4.65 4.10 3.42
N CYS A 392 -5.64 4.54 2.66
CA CYS A 392 -6.16 5.89 2.72
C CYS A 392 -6.71 6.21 4.12
N VAL A 393 -7.60 5.36 4.65
CA VAL A 393 -8.18 5.56 5.98
C VAL A 393 -7.09 5.58 7.05
N SER A 394 -6.18 4.61 7.02
CA SER A 394 -5.20 4.47 8.09
C SER A 394 -4.14 5.57 8.04
N ILE A 395 -3.75 6.08 6.86
CA ILE A 395 -2.89 7.27 6.71
C ILE A 395 -3.62 8.53 7.21
N LEU A 396 -4.89 8.72 6.83
CA LEU A 396 -5.67 9.87 7.29
C LEU A 396 -5.85 9.84 8.81
N TYR A 397 -6.08 8.67 9.38
CA TYR A 397 -6.15 8.50 10.83
C TYR A 397 -4.80 8.79 11.51
N GLN A 398 -3.68 8.39 10.90
CA GLN A 398 -2.35 8.76 11.38
C GLN A 398 -2.13 10.27 11.34
N PHE A 399 -2.45 10.96 10.25
CA PHE A 399 -2.36 12.42 10.16
C PHE A 399 -3.25 13.11 11.18
N TYR A 400 -4.48 12.65 11.34
CA TYR A 400 -5.40 13.16 12.36
C TYR A 400 -4.80 13.07 13.76
N GLN A 401 -4.16 11.94 14.11
CA GLN A 401 -3.50 11.78 15.40
C GLN A 401 -2.31 12.71 15.58
N VAL A 402 -1.47 12.86 14.55
CA VAL A 402 -0.30 13.78 14.58
C VAL A 402 -0.78 15.22 14.80
N ILE A 403 -1.79 15.65 14.04
CA ILE A 403 -2.35 17.01 14.15
C ILE A 403 -2.93 17.26 15.55
N ILE A 404 -3.68 16.30 16.09
CA ILE A 404 -4.22 16.43 17.45
C ILE A 404 -3.11 16.51 18.48
N GLN A 405 -2.06 15.70 18.34
CA GLN A 405 -0.94 15.71 19.26
C GLN A 405 -0.22 17.06 19.23
N GLU A 406 0.07 17.61 18.05
CA GLU A 406 0.66 18.95 17.89
C GLU A 406 -0.26 20.04 18.48
N GLN A 407 -1.57 19.96 18.23
CA GLN A 407 -2.53 20.91 18.77
C GLN A 407 -2.58 20.87 20.31
N ILE A 408 -2.49 19.68 20.91
CA ILE A 408 -2.42 19.53 22.37
C ILE A 408 -1.11 20.13 22.91
N GLU A 409 0.01 19.91 22.23
CA GLU A 409 1.32 20.48 22.60
C GLU A 409 1.35 22.01 22.53
N ASP A 410 0.60 22.60 21.60
CA ASP A 410 0.47 24.05 21.48
C ASP A 410 -0.49 24.66 22.51
N ILE A 411 -1.60 23.98 22.83
CA ILE A 411 -2.55 24.44 23.86
C ILE A 411 -1.94 24.32 25.25
N TYR A 412 -1.14 23.28 25.50
CA TYR A 412 -0.54 23.00 26.81
C TYR A 412 0.99 22.91 26.70
N PRO A 413 1.69 24.05 26.65
CA PRO A 413 3.15 24.07 26.46
C PRO A 413 3.93 23.38 27.59
N PHE A 414 3.34 23.20 28.78
CA PHE A 414 3.95 22.45 29.89
C PHE A 414 4.00 20.93 29.65
N LEU A 415 3.18 20.40 28.72
CA LEU A 415 3.15 18.97 28.35
C LEU A 415 4.18 18.60 27.29
N ARG A 416 4.83 19.58 26.62
CA ARG A 416 5.86 19.33 25.58
C ARG A 416 7.01 18.43 26.04
N GLY A 417 7.35 18.46 27.33
CA GLY A 417 8.40 17.61 27.90
C GLY A 417 7.97 16.18 28.24
N ALA A 418 6.66 15.91 28.34
CA ALA A 418 6.11 14.61 28.73
C ALA A 418 5.60 13.77 27.55
N LEU A 419 5.42 14.39 26.37
CA LEU A 419 4.89 13.76 25.16
C LEU A 419 5.95 13.43 24.09
N ARG A 420 7.21 13.82 24.31
CA ARG A 420 8.33 13.57 23.40
C ARG A 420 9.04 12.24 23.64
#